data_AF-A0A7S1WSD1-F1
#
_entry.id   AF-A0A7S1WSD1-F1
#
_cell.length_a   1.000
_cell.length_b   1.000
_cell.length_c   1.000
_cell.angle_alpha   90.00
_cell.angle_beta   90.00
_cell.angle_gamma   90.00
#
_symmetry.space_group_name_H-M   'P 1'
#
loop_
_entity.id
_entity.type
_entity.pdbx_description
1 polymer ?
#
loop_
_entity_poly.entity_id
_entity_poly.type
_entity_poly.pdbx_seq_one_letter_code
_entity_poly.pdbx_strand_id
1 'polypeptide(L)'
;MPIDFRTGACLGYAFVNLVAPEYVPMFWKTFDGYFNWDLPSKKRCSVTWSGPHQGYWAHVERYRNSPVMHPSVPEHCRPAVFKDGEQICFPAPSKATRAPRLRHSTHVPMGASAR
;
A
#
# COMPACT_ATOMS: atom_id res chain seq x y z
N MET A 1 -5.34 -0.37 1.01
CA MET A 1 -4.27 -0.72 0.04
C MET A 1 -4.04 0.47 -0.90
N PRO A 2 -2.87 0.65 -1.53
CA PRO A 2 -2.69 1.61 -2.61
C PRO A 2 -3.69 1.35 -3.76
N ILE A 3 -4.42 2.39 -4.17
CA ILE A 3 -5.50 2.33 -5.14
C ILE A 3 -5.22 3.27 -6.31
N ASP A 4 -5.56 2.85 -7.52
CA ASP A 4 -5.70 3.74 -8.68
C ASP A 4 -7.01 4.53 -8.53
N PHE A 5 -6.90 5.83 -8.26
CA PHE A 5 -8.05 6.70 -8.05
C PHE A 5 -9.00 6.83 -9.24
N ARG A 6 -8.56 6.47 -10.47
CA ARG A 6 -9.42 6.51 -11.65
C ARG A 6 -10.29 5.25 -11.77
N THR A 7 -9.71 4.09 -11.49
CA THR A 7 -10.38 2.79 -11.69
C THR A 7 -10.96 2.22 -10.39
N GLY A 8 -10.54 2.73 -9.23
CA GLY A 8 -10.86 2.18 -7.91
C GLY A 8 -10.14 0.85 -7.62
N ALA A 9 -9.32 0.35 -8.55
CA ALA A 9 -8.65 -0.92 -8.39
C ALA A 9 -7.37 -0.79 -7.54
N CYS A 10 -7.04 -1.84 -6.79
CA CYS A 10 -5.76 -1.91 -6.08
C CYS A 10 -4.59 -1.96 -7.08
N LEU A 11 -3.48 -1.30 -6.75
CA LEU A 11 -2.26 -1.29 -7.58
C LEU A 11 -1.49 -2.63 -7.55
N GLY A 12 -1.96 -3.62 -6.79
CA GLY A 12 -1.38 -4.96 -6.75
C GLY A 12 -0.23 -5.15 -5.75
N TYR A 13 0.01 -4.19 -4.86
CA TYR A 13 1.01 -4.29 -3.80
C TYR A 13 0.54 -3.57 -2.53
N ALA A 14 1.18 -3.85 -1.40
CA ALA A 14 1.07 -3.07 -0.17
C ALA A 14 2.35 -3.06 0.64
N PHE A 15 2.41 -2.12 1.58
CA PHE A 15 3.40 -2.08 2.63
C PHE A 15 2.73 -2.45 3.95
N VAL A 16 3.33 -3.40 4.67
CA VAL A 16 2.89 -3.83 5.99
C VAL A 16 4.08 -3.70 6.93
N ASN A 17 3.93 -2.91 7.98
CA ASN A 17 4.94 -2.81 9.03
C ASN A 17 4.46 -3.65 10.23
N LEU A 18 5.16 -4.74 10.51
CA LEU A 18 4.89 -5.57 11.69
C LEU A 18 5.33 -4.84 12.96
N VAL A 19 4.63 -5.09 14.06
CA VAL A 19 4.91 -4.43 15.35
C VAL A 19 6.22 -4.89 15.97
N ALA A 20 6.67 -6.10 15.64
CA ALA A 20 7.89 -6.68 16.17
C ALA A 20 8.48 -7.72 15.18
N PRO A 21 9.82 -7.86 15.14
CA PRO A 21 10.50 -8.69 14.15
C PRO A 21 10.23 -10.20 14.29
N GLU A 22 9.79 -10.66 15.47
CA GLU A 22 9.54 -12.08 15.73
C GLU A 22 8.33 -12.61 14.92
N TYR A 23 7.46 -11.72 14.45
CA TYR A 23 6.33 -12.06 13.59
C TYR A 23 6.72 -12.24 12.12
N VAL A 24 7.90 -11.78 11.70
CA VAL A 24 8.33 -11.84 10.30
C VAL A 24 8.33 -13.27 9.74
N PRO A 25 8.92 -14.29 10.41
CA PRO A 25 8.95 -15.65 9.86
C PRO A 25 7.56 -16.24 9.65
N MET A 26 6.63 -15.99 10.59
CA MET A 26 5.24 -16.44 10.48
C MET A 26 4.54 -15.75 9.32
N PHE A 27 4.66 -14.42 9.23
CA PHE A 27 4.07 -13.64 8.15
C PHE A 27 4.58 -14.13 6.77
N TRP A 28 5.89 -14.31 6.63
CA TRP A 28 6.49 -14.78 5.38
C TRP A 28 5.99 -16.18 5.00
N LYS A 29 5.98 -17.11 5.95
CA LYS A 29 5.51 -18.49 5.74
C LYS A 29 4.04 -18.53 5.29
N THR A 30 3.20 -17.65 5.83
CA THR A 30 1.77 -17.61 5.52
C THR A 30 1.47 -16.97 4.17
N PHE A 31 2.16 -15.86 3.85
CA PHE A 31 1.78 -15.03 2.70
C PHE A 31 2.66 -15.21 1.47
N ASP A 32 3.94 -15.58 1.60
CA ASP A 32 4.80 -15.73 0.42
C ASP A 32 4.40 -16.97 -0.39
N GLY A 33 4.08 -16.77 -1.67
CA GLY A 33 3.51 -17.79 -2.54
C GLY A 33 2.00 -18.01 -2.38
N TYR A 34 1.30 -17.28 -1.51
CA TYR A 34 -0.15 -17.41 -1.32
C TYR A 34 -0.92 -17.20 -2.62
N PHE A 35 -1.88 -18.09 -2.91
CA PHE A 35 -2.66 -18.05 -4.16
C PHE A 35 -4.15 -18.37 -3.97
N ASN A 36 -4.58 -18.69 -2.75
CA ASN A 36 -5.96 -19.09 -2.46
C ASN A 36 -6.86 -17.87 -2.22
N TRP A 37 -7.00 -17.00 -3.23
CA TRP A 37 -7.79 -15.77 -3.12
C TRP A 37 -9.29 -16.05 -3.20
N ASP A 38 -10.10 -15.28 -2.47
CA ASP A 38 -11.56 -15.37 -2.54
C ASP A 38 -12.12 -15.01 -3.93
N LEU A 39 -11.39 -14.18 -4.67
CA LEU A 39 -11.72 -13.83 -6.05
C LEU A 39 -10.88 -14.66 -7.03
N PRO A 40 -11.48 -15.15 -8.14
CA PRO A 40 -10.75 -15.89 -9.17
C PRO A 40 -9.55 -15.11 -9.70
N SER A 41 -8.35 -15.55 -9.37
CA SER A 41 -7.11 -14.88 -9.73
C SER A 41 -5.97 -15.88 -9.91
N LYS A 42 -5.19 -15.71 -10.98
CA LYS A 42 -3.96 -16.48 -11.20
C LYS A 42 -2.75 -15.90 -10.47
N LYS A 43 -2.89 -14.73 -9.81
CA LYS A 43 -1.79 -14.06 -9.14
C LYS A 43 -1.33 -14.86 -7.92
N ARG A 44 -0.02 -14.85 -7.67
CA ARG A 44 0.58 -15.35 -6.42
C ARG A 44 1.13 -14.17 -5.64
N CYS A 45 0.94 -14.18 -4.33
CA CYS A 45 1.54 -13.21 -3.44
C CYS A 45 3.05 -13.44 -3.40
N SER A 46 3.81 -12.36 -3.37
CA SER A 46 5.23 -12.39 -3.07
C SER A 46 5.48 -11.42 -1.92
N VAL A 47 6.19 -11.88 -0.90
CA VAL A 47 6.60 -11.07 0.23
C VAL A 47 8.07 -10.71 0.03
N THR A 48 8.38 -9.42 0.13
CA THR A 48 9.74 -8.90 0.07
C THR A 48 9.93 -7.82 1.11
N TRP A 49 11.18 -7.55 1.48
CA TRP A 49 11.49 -6.42 2.34
C TRP A 49 11.16 -5.10 1.64
N SER A 50 10.49 -4.20 2.34
CA SER A 50 10.23 -2.85 1.82
C SER A 50 11.53 -2.07 1.66
N GLY A 51 11.65 -1.33 0.55
CA GLY A 51 12.67 -0.32 0.33
C GLY A 51 12.07 0.92 -0.35
N PRO A 52 12.57 2.13 -0.08
CA PRO A 52 13.68 2.48 0.81
C PRO A 52 13.27 2.72 2.28
N HIS A 53 12.00 2.51 2.64
CA HIS A 53 11.47 2.86 3.96
C HIS A 53 11.22 1.63 4.81
N GLN A 54 11.69 1.65 6.06
CA GLN A 54 11.52 0.58 7.04
C GLN A 54 11.14 1.17 8.39
N GLY A 55 10.22 0.50 9.10
CA GLY A 55 9.74 0.93 10.40
C GLY A 55 8.55 1.91 10.36
N TYR A 56 7.84 1.97 11.48
CA TYR A 56 6.63 2.78 11.66
C TYR A 56 6.85 4.26 11.32
N TRP A 57 7.85 4.91 11.94
CA TRP A 57 8.09 6.34 11.76
C TRP A 57 8.51 6.72 10.34
N ALA A 58 9.24 5.85 9.64
CA ALA A 58 9.60 6.09 8.23
C ALA A 58 8.34 6.09 7.34
N HIS A 59 7.40 5.18 7.59
CA HIS A 59 6.12 5.19 6.88
C HIS A 59 5.24 6.38 7.27
N VAL A 60 5.18 6.74 8.56
CA VAL A 60 4.47 7.95 9.01
C VAL A 60 4.99 9.18 8.29
N GLU A 61 6.30 9.41 8.27
CA GLU A 61 6.87 10.60 7.63
C GLU A 61 6.65 10.60 6.12
N ARG A 62 6.72 9.43 5.46
CA ARG A 62 6.41 9.29 4.04
C ARG A 62 4.98 9.71 3.71
N TYR A 63 4.02 9.34 4.55
CA TYR A 63 2.60 9.47 4.22
C TYR A 63 1.92 10.70 4.83
N ARG A 64 2.30 11.15 6.03
CA ARG A 64 1.60 12.25 6.74
C ARG A 64 1.45 13.53 5.90
N ASN A 65 2.43 13.82 5.05
CA ASN A 65 2.44 15.00 4.17
C ASN A 65 2.17 14.66 2.69
N SER A 66 1.83 13.40 2.39
CA SER A 66 1.56 12.93 1.03
C SER A 66 0.16 13.37 0.57
N PRO A 67 -0.04 13.64 -0.74
CA PRO A 67 -1.37 13.94 -1.28
C PRO A 67 -2.44 12.90 -0.98
N VAL A 68 -2.05 11.64 -0.72
CA VAL A 68 -2.99 10.57 -0.34
C VAL A 68 -3.72 10.88 0.98
N MET A 69 -3.14 11.73 1.85
CA MET A 69 -3.76 12.14 3.12
C MET A 69 -4.66 13.38 2.99
N HIS A 70 -4.81 13.94 1.78
CA HIS A 70 -5.66 15.11 1.57
C HIS A 70 -7.13 14.81 1.90
N PRO A 71 -7.90 15.75 2.49
CA PRO A 71 -9.30 15.53 2.87
C PRO A 71 -10.21 15.05 1.73
N SER A 72 -9.91 15.41 0.47
CA SER A 72 -10.68 14.95 -0.69
C SER A 72 -10.46 13.47 -1.06
N VAL A 73 -9.47 12.80 -0.46
CA VAL A 73 -9.21 11.37 -0.68
C VAL A 73 -10.08 10.56 0.27
N PRO A 74 -10.87 9.58 -0.21
CA PRO A 74 -11.65 8.71 0.66
C PRO A 74 -10.80 8.01 1.71
N GLU A 75 -11.32 7.86 2.92
CA GLU A 75 -10.57 7.30 4.05
C GLU A 75 -10.01 5.89 3.78
N HIS A 76 -10.79 5.03 3.12
CA HIS A 76 -10.37 3.67 2.76
C HIS A 76 -9.18 3.61 1.77
N CYS A 77 -8.87 4.71 1.11
CA CYS A 77 -7.69 4.85 0.24
C CYS A 77 -6.45 5.36 0.98
N ARG A 78 -6.60 5.82 2.23
CA ARG A 78 -5.50 6.35 3.04
C ARG A 78 -4.75 5.20 3.74
N PRO A 79 -3.46 5.37 4.05
CA PRO A 79 -2.75 4.48 4.95
C PRO A 79 -3.44 4.39 6.31
N ALA A 80 -3.54 3.18 6.85
CA ALA A 80 -4.05 2.91 8.19
C ALA A 80 -2.90 2.60 9.15
N VAL A 81 -3.07 2.97 10.41
CA VAL A 81 -2.17 2.62 11.51
C VAL A 81 -3.00 1.95 12.60
N PHE A 82 -2.38 1.02 13.29
CA PHE A 82 -3.04 0.20 14.30
C PHE A 82 -2.26 0.21 15.60
N LYS A 83 -2.97 0.18 16.71
CA LYS A 83 -2.41 0.00 18.05
C LYS A 83 -3.28 -1.03 18.78
N ASP A 84 -2.64 -2.05 19.32
CA ASP A 84 -3.32 -3.13 20.07
C ASP A 84 -4.48 -3.79 19.29
N GLY A 85 -4.34 -3.89 17.96
CA GLY A 85 -5.33 -4.48 17.06
C GLY A 85 -6.41 -3.50 16.58
N GLU A 86 -6.49 -2.30 17.15
CA GLU A 86 -7.47 -1.28 16.77
C GLU A 86 -6.89 -0.25 15.82
N GLN A 87 -7.66 0.15 14.81
CA GLN A 87 -7.27 1.23 13.91
C GLN A 87 -7.34 2.57 14.65
N ILE A 88 -6.26 3.34 14.61
CA ILE A 88 -6.17 4.67 15.23
C ILE A 88 -6.03 5.75 14.15
N CYS A 89 -6.24 7.01 14.55
CA CYS A 89 -5.99 8.14 13.66
C CYS A 89 -4.54 8.16 13.20
N PHE A 90 -4.33 8.37 11.90
CA PHE A 90 -2.99 8.55 11.36
C PHE A 90 -2.34 9.81 11.96
N PRO A 91 -1.05 9.78 12.33
CA PRO A 91 -0.37 10.94 12.88
C PRO A 91 -0.52 12.19 12.02
N ALA A 92 -0.86 13.31 12.65
CA ALA A 92 -1.23 14.53 11.94
C ALA A 92 -0.13 15.03 10.96
N PRO A 93 -0.50 15.64 9.83
CA PRO A 93 0.45 16.27 8.92
C PRO A 93 1.29 17.33 9.64
N SER A 94 2.55 17.49 9.24
CA SER A 94 3.37 18.65 9.68
C SER A 94 3.23 19.85 8.74
N LYS A 95 2.61 19.65 7.56
CA LYS A 95 2.37 20.68 6.54
C LYS A 95 1.05 20.42 5.83
N ALA A 96 0.42 21.46 5.29
CA ALA A 96 -0.79 21.28 4.48
C ALA A 96 -0.51 20.37 3.27
N THR A 97 -1.28 19.29 3.16
CA THR A 97 -1.20 18.36 2.02
C THR A 97 -1.87 18.98 0.80
N ARG A 98 -1.29 18.83 -0.38
CA ARG A 98 -1.93 19.23 -1.64
C ARG A 98 -2.84 18.10 -2.14
N ALA A 99 -3.92 18.44 -2.84
CA ALA A 99 -4.79 17.44 -3.46
C ALA A 99 -4.02 16.54 -4.45
N PRO A 100 -4.35 15.24 -4.56
CA PRO A 100 -3.75 14.35 -5.55
C PRO A 100 -3.95 14.87 -6.97
N ARG A 101 -2.89 14.88 -7.76
CA ARG A 101 -3.00 15.10 -9.21
C ARG A 101 -3.39 13.78 -9.86
N LEU A 102 -4.47 13.77 -10.64
CA LEU A 102 -4.82 12.65 -11.50
C LEU A 102 -3.66 12.42 -12.49
N ARG A 103 -2.90 11.33 -12.30
CA ARG A 103 -1.84 10.97 -13.22
C ARG A 103 -2.48 10.45 -14.51
N HIS A 104 -2.05 10.97 -15.67
CA HIS A 104 -2.30 10.32 -16.94
C HIS A 104 -1.50 9.02 -16.96
N SER A 105 -2.17 7.87 -16.82
CA SER A 105 -1.51 6.58 -17.05
C SER A 105 -1.26 6.45 -18.55
N THR A 106 0.00 6.44 -18.98
CA THR A 106 0.37 5.91 -20.29
C THR A 106 -0.01 4.44 -20.29
N HIS A 107 -1.09 4.11 -20.97
CA HIS A 107 -1.48 2.73 -21.21
C HIS A 107 -0.41 2.14 -22.13
N VAL A 108 0.55 1.38 -21.61
CA VAL A 108 1.42 0.55 -22.46
C VAL A 108 0.56 -0.65 -22.87
N PRO A 109 0.21 -0.81 -24.16
CA PRO A 109 -0.51 -1.99 -24.60
C PRO A 109 0.38 -3.22 -24.38
N MET A 110 -0.12 -4.21 -23.64
CA MET A 110 0.47 -5.55 -23.66
C MET A 110 0.26 -6.13 -25.05
N GLY A 111 1.29 -6.08 -25.90
CA GLY A 111 1.23 -6.66 -27.23
C GLY A 111 2.35 -6.22 -28.16
N ALA A 112 3.59 -6.59 -27.85
CA ALA A 112 4.65 -6.73 -28.86
C ALA A 112 5.79 -7.59 -28.27
N SER A 113 5.62 -8.91 -28.27
CA SER A 113 6.79 -9.79 -28.31
C SER A 113 7.37 -9.66 -29.72
N ALA A 114 8.50 -8.97 -29.83
CA ALA A 114 9.31 -9.02 -31.04
C ALA A 114 9.84 -10.45 -31.23
N ARG A 115 10.03 -10.77 -32.51
CA ARG A 115 10.50 -12.06 -33.05
C ARG A 115 11.90 -12.43 -32.55
#